data_AF-A0A2M7FIN2-F1
#
_entry.id   AF-A0A2M7FIN2-F1
#
_cell.length_a   1.000
_cell.length_b   1.000
_cell.length_c   1.000
_cell.angle_alpha   90.00
_cell.angle_beta   90.00
_cell.angle_gamma   90.00
#
_symmetry.space_group_name_H-M   'P 1'
#
loop_
_entity.id
_entity.type
_entity.pdbx_description
1 polymer ?
#
loop_
_entity_poly.entity_id
_entity_poly.type
_entity_poly.pdbx_seq_one_letter_code
_entity_poly.pdbx_strand_id
1 'polypeptide(L)'
;MISFTPAAPSFDHPLEMLRACHGKILRQGEILQKLAAHLDCHGCDTEAQLAAQGILRYFETAGQFHHLDEEENLFPALRASDEFAQTPLPALLERL
;
A
#
# COMPACT_ATOMS: atom_id res chain seq x y z
N MET A 1 -21.21 0.56 -25.55
CA MET A 1 -19.87 0.70 -24.97
C MET A 1 -19.83 -0.20 -23.74
N ILE A 2 -19.14 -1.33 -23.80
CA ILE A 2 -18.97 -2.20 -22.62
C ILE A 2 -17.89 -1.56 -21.77
N SER A 3 -18.27 -1.03 -20.61
CA SER A 3 -17.34 -0.50 -19.62
C SER A 3 -16.72 -1.67 -18.87
N PHE A 4 -15.44 -1.96 -19.11
CA PHE A 4 -14.65 -2.84 -18.25
C PHE A 4 -14.24 -2.02 -17.03
N THR A 5 -15.06 -2.06 -15.98
CA THR A 5 -14.52 -1.79 -14.64
C THR A 5 -13.54 -2.92 -14.33
N PRO A 6 -12.26 -2.65 -14.04
CA PRO A 6 -11.35 -3.71 -13.63
C PRO A 6 -11.96 -4.42 -12.42
N ALA A 7 -11.97 -5.75 -12.43
CA ALA A 7 -12.45 -6.54 -11.32
C ALA A 7 -11.72 -6.08 -10.04
N ALA A 8 -12.46 -5.96 -8.93
CA ALA A 8 -11.82 -5.69 -7.66
C ALA A 8 -10.79 -6.80 -7.38
N PRO A 9 -9.59 -6.46 -6.87
CA PRO A 9 -8.58 -7.46 -6.56
C PRO A 9 -9.18 -8.53 -5.64
N SER A 10 -9.02 -9.80 -6.03
CA SER A 10 -9.45 -10.97 -5.27
C SER A 10 -8.25 -11.59 -4.57
N PHE A 11 -8.50 -12.31 -3.48
CA PHE A 11 -7.49 -13.16 -2.83
C PHE A 11 -6.95 -14.26 -3.76
N ASP A 12 -7.67 -14.60 -4.84
CA ASP A 12 -7.19 -15.51 -5.90
C ASP A 12 -6.05 -14.91 -6.73
N HIS A 13 -5.84 -13.58 -6.65
CA HIS A 13 -4.78 -12.84 -7.33
C HIS A 13 -3.98 -12.02 -6.30
N PRO A 14 -3.25 -12.69 -5.38
CA PRO A 14 -2.65 -12.05 -4.20
C PRO A 14 -1.64 -10.94 -4.54
N LEU A 15 -0.90 -11.07 -5.64
CA LEU A 15 0.04 -10.04 -6.09
C LEU A 15 -0.68 -8.76 -6.59
N GLU A 16 -1.83 -8.91 -7.26
CA GLU A 16 -2.64 -7.77 -7.69
C GLU A 16 -3.25 -7.04 -6.48
N MET A 17 -3.64 -7.79 -5.45
CA MET A 17 -4.12 -7.25 -4.19
C MET A 17 -3.03 -6.45 -3.46
N LEU A 18 -1.81 -7.00 -3.35
CA LEU A 18 -0.66 -6.28 -2.76
C LEU A 18 -0.35 -5.00 -3.53
N ARG A 19 -0.35 -5.04 -4.87
CA ARG A 19 -0.15 -3.86 -5.71
C ARG A 19 -1.24 -2.80 -5.49
N ALA A 20 -2.50 -3.22 -5.33
CA ALA A 20 -3.58 -2.31 -5.00
C ALA A 20 -3.40 -1.68 -3.60
N CYS A 21 -2.90 -2.42 -2.62
CA CYS A 21 -2.52 -1.90 -1.30
C CYS A 21 -1.40 -0.86 -1.41
N HIS A 22 -0.39 -1.07 -2.25
CA HIS A 22 0.66 -0.08 -2.52
C HIS A 22 0.11 1.21 -3.13
N GLY A 23 -0.83 1.12 -4.08
CA GLY A 23 -1.51 2.30 -4.62
C GLY A 23 -2.22 3.12 -3.54
N LYS A 24 -2.83 2.46 -2.55
CA LYS A 24 -3.46 3.13 -1.40
C LYS A 24 -2.43 3.75 -0.46
N ILE A 25 -1.31 3.08 -0.20
CA ILE A 25 -0.18 3.62 0.61
C ILE A 25 0.34 4.92 -0.02
N LEU A 26 0.62 4.90 -1.33
CA LEU A 26 1.07 6.09 -2.06
C LEU A 26 0.05 7.22 -1.96
N ARG A 27 -1.24 6.90 -2.10
CA ARG A 27 -2.31 7.88 -1.93
C ARG A 27 -2.34 8.49 -0.52
N GLN A 28 -2.13 7.70 0.54
CA GLN A 28 -2.01 8.27 1.89
C GLN A 28 -0.79 9.18 2.03
N GLY A 29 0.33 8.83 1.39
CA GLY A 29 1.52 9.69 1.32
C GLY A 29 1.25 11.05 0.66
N GLU A 30 0.50 11.07 -0.45
CA GLU A 30 0.06 12.31 -1.09
C GLU A 30 -0.84 13.16 -0.17
N ILE A 31 -1.77 12.52 0.56
CA ILE A 31 -2.65 13.22 1.50
C ILE A 31 -1.82 13.81 2.64
N LEU A 32 -0.83 13.09 3.15
CA LEU A 32 0.06 13.58 4.21
C LEU A 32 0.86 14.81 3.77
N GLN A 33 1.39 14.81 2.53
CA GLN A 33 2.07 15.98 1.97
C GLN A 33 1.13 17.19 1.85
N LYS A 34 -0.10 16.97 1.38
CA LYS A 34 -1.13 18.03 1.30
C LYS A 34 -1.54 18.55 2.66
N LEU A 35 -1.66 17.66 3.65
CA LEU A 35 -1.98 18.02 5.03
C LEU A 35 -0.91 18.95 5.61
N ALA A 36 0.37 18.66 5.41
CA ALA A 36 1.45 19.53 5.86
C ALA A 36 1.31 20.95 5.27
N ALA A 37 1.09 21.06 3.96
CA ALA A 37 0.87 22.35 3.31
C ALA A 37 -0.42 23.06 3.77
N HIS A 38 -1.48 22.32 4.05
CA HIS A 38 -2.74 22.88 4.55
C HIS A 38 -2.61 23.45 5.95
N LEU A 39 -1.90 22.76 6.83
CA LEU A 39 -1.66 23.21 8.20
C LEU A 39 -0.93 24.56 8.24
N ASP A 40 0.03 24.78 7.34
CA ASP A 40 0.76 26.06 7.25
C ASP A 40 -0.15 27.23 6.85
N CYS A 41 -1.13 27.00 5.97
CA CYS A 41 -2.02 28.04 5.45
C CYS A 41 -3.28 28.26 6.30
N HIS A 42 -3.86 27.20 6.86
CA HIS A 42 -5.19 27.21 7.46
C HIS A 42 -5.21 26.74 8.93
N GLY A 43 -4.10 26.20 9.43
CA GLY A 43 -4.04 25.61 10.78
C GLY A 43 -4.81 24.29 10.88
N CYS A 44 -5.04 23.83 12.12
CA CYS A 44 -5.69 22.56 12.42
C CYS A 44 -7.22 22.66 12.39
N ASP A 45 -7.77 23.00 11.24
CA ASP A 45 -9.22 23.03 11.01
C ASP A 45 -9.83 21.62 10.88
N THR A 46 -11.14 21.55 10.65
CA THR A 46 -11.86 20.28 10.52
C THR A 46 -11.35 19.41 9.37
N GLU A 47 -10.96 20.01 8.24
CA GLU A 47 -10.45 19.25 7.09
C GLU A 47 -9.10 18.61 7.41
N ALA A 48 -8.20 19.37 8.06
CA ALA A 48 -6.91 18.86 8.51
C ALA A 48 -7.08 17.68 9.49
N GLN A 49 -8.00 17.80 10.44
CA GLN A 49 -8.28 16.74 11.42
C GLN A 49 -8.84 15.48 10.76
N LEU A 50 -9.77 15.61 9.81
CA LEU A 50 -10.34 14.48 9.08
C LEU A 50 -9.30 13.79 8.19
N ALA A 51 -8.44 14.55 7.51
CA ALA A 51 -7.35 14.00 6.72
C ALA A 51 -6.36 13.21 7.59
N ALA A 52 -5.95 13.77 8.74
CA ALA A 52 -5.07 13.09 9.69
C ALA A 52 -5.68 11.79 10.22
N GLN A 53 -6.95 11.81 10.63
CA GLN A 53 -7.67 10.61 11.09
C GLN A 53 -7.76 9.54 9.98
N GLY A 54 -7.99 9.96 8.73
CA GLY A 54 -8.03 9.07 7.58
C GLY A 54 -6.69 8.35 7.35
N ILE A 55 -5.58 9.10 7.40
CA ILE A 55 -4.22 8.56 7.26
C ILE A 55 -3.93 7.56 8.39
N LEU A 56 -4.14 7.97 9.65
CA LEU A 56 -3.89 7.12 10.82
C LEU A 56 -4.68 5.82 10.74
N ARG A 57 -5.99 5.90 10.51
CA ARG A 57 -6.84 4.71 10.39
C ARG A 57 -6.35 3.75 9.32
N TYR A 58 -5.87 4.24 8.18
CA TYR A 58 -5.33 3.37 7.14
C TYR A 58 -4.11 2.58 7.62
N PHE A 59 -3.13 3.27 8.22
CA PHE A 59 -1.89 2.63 8.67
C PHE A 59 -2.06 1.77 9.92
N GLU A 60 -3.02 2.09 10.78
CA GLU A 60 -3.38 1.27 11.95
C GLU A 60 -4.13 -0.01 11.60
N THR A 61 -4.67 -0.14 10.38
CA THR A 61 -5.46 -1.30 9.97
C THR A 61 -4.91 -1.94 8.69
N ALA A 62 -5.28 -1.41 7.52
CA ALA A 62 -4.88 -1.94 6.22
C ALA A 62 -3.35 -2.05 6.07
N GLY A 63 -2.60 -1.10 6.63
CA GLY A 63 -1.13 -1.16 6.65
C GLY A 63 -0.60 -2.38 7.42
N GLN A 64 -1.20 -2.72 8.57
CA GLN A 64 -0.80 -3.89 9.35
C GLN A 64 -1.12 -5.20 8.61
N PHE A 65 -2.32 -5.31 8.03
CA PHE A 65 -2.68 -6.49 7.25
C PHE A 65 -1.79 -6.69 6.02
N HIS A 66 -1.42 -5.59 5.35
CA HIS A 66 -0.48 -5.65 4.24
C HIS A 66 0.89 -6.21 4.65
N HIS A 67 1.44 -5.78 5.78
CA HIS A 67 2.69 -6.35 6.28
C HIS A 67 2.54 -7.82 6.68
N LEU A 68 1.41 -8.22 7.28
CA LEU A 68 1.15 -9.63 7.60
C LEU A 68 1.08 -10.50 6.33
N ASP A 69 0.43 -10.01 5.26
CA ASP A 69 0.41 -10.71 3.97
C ASP A 69 1.83 -10.92 3.43
N GLU A 70 2.70 -9.92 3.58
CA GLU A 70 4.09 -9.98 3.14
C GLU A 70 4.96 -10.89 4.02
N GLU A 71 4.94 -10.69 5.34
CA GLU A 71 5.80 -11.37 6.32
C GLU A 71 5.47 -12.85 6.50
N GLU A 72 4.18 -13.19 6.53
CA GLU A 72 3.72 -14.56 6.78
C GLU A 72 3.56 -15.39 5.50
N ASN A 73 3.36 -14.74 4.32
CA ASN A 73 3.06 -15.45 3.08
C ASN A 73 4.08 -15.15 1.97
N LEU A 74 4.15 -13.90 1.49
CA LEU A 74 4.94 -13.59 0.30
C LEU A 74 6.45 -13.82 0.52
N PHE A 75 7.03 -13.26 1.57
CA PHE A 75 8.47 -13.36 1.81
C PHE A 75 8.94 -14.79 2.09
N PRO A 76 8.22 -15.62 2.89
CA PRO A 76 8.53 -17.04 3.01
C PRO A 76 8.47 -17.78 1.66
N ALA A 77 7.44 -17.52 0.84
CA ALA A 77 7.31 -18.15 -0.47
C ALA A 77 8.46 -17.78 -1.43
N LEU A 78 8.87 -16.50 -1.44
CA LEU A 78 10.01 -16.05 -2.24
C LEU A 78 11.33 -16.68 -1.77
N ARG A 79 11.55 -16.80 -0.45
CA ARG A 79 12.77 -17.44 0.10
C ARG A 79 12.84 -18.94 -0.19
N ALA A 80 11.70 -19.62 -0.26
CA ALA A 80 11.63 -21.04 -0.60
C ALA A 80 11.77 -21.33 -2.10
N SER A 81 11.66 -20.30 -2.95
CA SER A 81 11.83 -20.44 -4.39
C SER A 81 13.32 -20.43 -4.77
N ASP A 82 13.80 -21.51 -5.39
CA ASP A 82 15.18 -21.62 -5.88
C ASP A 82 15.55 -20.49 -6.86
N GLU A 83 14.57 -19.93 -7.57
CA GLU A 83 14.77 -18.80 -8.48
C GLU A 83 15.15 -17.50 -7.74
N PHE A 84 14.59 -17.29 -6.55
CA PHE A 84 14.76 -16.04 -5.79
C PHE A 84 15.70 -16.18 -4.60
N ALA A 85 15.97 -17.41 -4.14
CA ALA A 85 16.78 -17.70 -2.96
C ALA A 85 18.21 -17.10 -3.02
N GLN A 86 18.75 -16.90 -4.23
CA GLN A 86 20.10 -16.35 -4.45
C GLN A 86 20.07 -14.99 -5.16
N THR A 87 18.90 -14.43 -5.45
CA THR A 87 18.77 -13.16 -6.16
C THR A 87 19.07 -12.00 -5.20
N PRO A 88 20.05 -11.12 -5.49
CA PRO A 88 20.31 -9.93 -4.68
C PRO A 88 19.09 -9.02 -4.62
N LEU A 89 18.84 -8.40 -3.45
CA LEU A 89 17.65 -7.57 -3.20
C LEU A 89 17.35 -6.53 -4.29
N PRO A 90 18.31 -5.78 -4.86
CA PRO A 90 18.02 -4.84 -5.95
C PRO A 90 17.41 -5.50 -7.20
N ALA A 91 17.90 -6.67 -7.58
CA ALA A 91 17.40 -7.40 -8.74
C ALA A 91 16.03 -8.05 -8.49
N LEU A 92 15.72 -8.36 -7.22
CA LEU A 92 14.39 -8.83 -6.83
C LEU A 92 13.35 -7.70 -6.94
N LEU A 93 13.72 -6.48 -6.55
CA LEU A 93 12.84 -5.31 -6.57
C LEU A 93 12.46 -4.84 -7.97
N GLU A 94 13.31 -5.04 -8.98
CA GLU A 94 12.97 -4.72 -10.38
C GLU A 94 11.92 -5.67 -10.98
N ARG A 95 11.63 -6.79 -10.31
CA ARG A 95 10.75 -7.86 -10.80
C ARG A 95 9.37 -7.87 -10.16
N LEU A 96 9.13 -7.04 -9.14
CA LEU A 96 7.87 -6.92 -8.40
C LEU A 96 7.15 -5.61 -8.78
#